data_AF-A0A0P9LVD9-F1
#
_entry.id   AF-A0A0P9LVD9-F1
#
_cell.length_a   1.000
_cell.length_b   1.000
_cell.length_c   1.000
_cell.angle_alpha   90.00
_cell.angle_beta   90.00
_cell.angle_gamma   90.00
#
_symmetry.space_group_name_H-M   'P 1'
#
loop_
_entity.id
_entity.type
_entity.pdbx_description
1 polymer ?
#
loop_
_entity_poly.entity_id
_entity_poly.type
_entity_poly.pdbx_seq_one_letter_code
_entity_poly.pdbx_strand_id
1 'polypeptide(L)'
;YKRQAKNLPSSRPATIELISAPFMIIEYQEEHLYNANQEPIKAIDAGYKVYYKARIDDWKDIFFLLDSLSNYQILNSNKKISIRAIASDQSDMARNYFRTASQEYIKKWGKSETIEKIEFELIPTVSDFFSKEELDW
;
A
#
# COMPACT_ATOMS: atom_id res chain seq x y z
N TYR A 1 -24.02 15.80 -10.77
CA TYR A 1 -24.42 14.41 -10.46
C TYR A 1 -23.76 13.97 -9.15
N LYS A 2 -24.54 13.74 -8.09
CA LYS A 2 -24.03 13.26 -6.78
C LYS A 2 -23.63 11.79 -6.92
N ARG A 3 -22.34 11.48 -6.85
CA ARG A 3 -21.85 10.10 -6.64
C ARG A 3 -22.33 9.65 -5.26
N GLN A 4 -23.35 8.81 -5.21
CA GLN A 4 -23.67 8.09 -3.98
C GLN A 4 -22.60 7.01 -3.82
N ALA A 5 -21.69 7.21 -2.87
CA ALA A 5 -20.73 6.21 -2.45
C ALA A 5 -21.51 5.01 -1.87
N LYS A 6 -21.66 3.97 -2.69
CA LYS A 6 -22.34 2.74 -2.32
C LYS A 6 -21.46 2.03 -1.28
N ASN A 7 -21.89 2.05 -0.02
CA ASN A 7 -21.32 1.31 1.11
C ASN A 7 -19.82 1.55 1.44
N LEU A 8 -19.39 2.80 1.58
CA LEU A 8 -18.20 3.05 2.42
C LEU A 8 -18.61 2.91 3.89
N PRO A 9 -17.91 2.13 4.73
CA PRO A 9 -18.17 2.10 6.15
C PRO A 9 -17.98 3.52 6.71
N SER A 10 -19.06 4.15 7.17
CA SER A 10 -19.08 5.53 7.67
C SER A 10 -18.34 5.72 9.00
N SER A 11 -17.66 4.70 9.51
CA SER A 11 -17.19 4.61 10.91
C SER A 11 -15.68 4.45 11.08
N ARG A 12 -14.88 4.67 10.03
CA ARG A 12 -13.40 4.62 10.13
C ARG A 12 -12.76 5.94 9.71
N PRO A 13 -12.97 7.05 10.45
CA PRO A 13 -12.27 8.30 10.18
C PRO A 13 -10.75 8.09 10.32
N ALA A 14 -9.97 8.81 9.52
CA ALA A 14 -8.52 8.85 9.70
C ALA A 14 -8.21 9.58 11.01
N THR A 15 -7.86 8.83 12.05
CA THR A 15 -7.58 9.41 13.38
C THR A 15 -6.16 9.97 13.44
N ILE A 16 -5.89 10.85 14.42
CA ILE A 16 -4.55 11.43 14.61
C ILE A 16 -3.51 10.32 14.83
N GLU A 17 -3.88 9.25 15.54
CA GLU A 17 -3.03 8.08 15.78
C GLU A 17 -2.67 7.36 14.48
N LEU A 18 -3.61 7.25 13.53
CA LEU A 18 -3.36 6.67 12.20
C LEU A 18 -2.36 7.54 11.39
N ILE A 19 -2.40 8.86 11.59
CA ILE A 19 -1.48 9.80 10.93
C ILE A 19 -0.09 9.75 11.59
N SER A 20 -0.02 9.60 12.91
CA SER A 20 1.23 9.56 13.68
C SER A 20 1.91 8.19 13.70
N ALA A 21 1.21 7.11 13.33
CA ALA A 21 1.77 5.76 13.26
C ALA A 21 2.94 5.65 12.25
N PRO A 22 3.92 4.74 12.49
CA PRO A 22 5.06 4.53 11.59
C PRO A 22 4.63 4.00 10.21
N PHE A 23 3.44 3.41 10.13
CA PHE A 23 2.80 3.04 8.88
C PHE A 23 1.29 3.21 8.95
N MET A 24 0.67 3.34 7.77
CA MET A 24 -0.77 3.43 7.58
C MET A 24 -1.22 2.33 6.62
N ILE A 25 -2.30 1.63 6.96
CA ILE A 25 -2.89 0.57 6.13
C ILE A 25 -4.24 1.06 5.62
N ILE A 26 -4.43 1.01 4.30
CA ILE A 26 -5.68 1.34 3.63
C ILE A 26 -6.17 0.09 2.89
N GLU A 27 -7.33 -0.42 3.28
CA GLU A 27 -8.07 -1.41 2.50
C GLU A 27 -8.97 -0.69 1.51
N TYR A 28 -8.93 -1.12 0.25
CA TYR A 28 -9.84 -0.62 -0.79
C TYR A 28 -10.63 -1.79 -1.39
N GLN A 29 -11.88 -1.51 -1.73
CA GLN A 29 -12.80 -2.47 -2.32
C GLN A 29 -12.61 -2.55 -3.83
N GLU A 30 -13.17 -3.60 -4.42
CA GLU A 30 -13.20 -3.75 -5.86
C GLU A 30 -13.99 -2.59 -6.50
N GLU A 31 -13.44 -1.99 -7.55
CA GLU A 31 -14.05 -0.88 -8.28
C GLU A 31 -13.94 -1.09 -9.79
N HIS A 32 -15.04 -0.85 -10.49
CA HIS A 32 -15.09 -0.91 -11.95
C HIS A 32 -15.21 0.52 -12.48
N LEU A 33 -14.23 0.95 -13.26
CA LEU A 33 -14.23 2.24 -13.92
C LEU A 33 -14.97 2.11 -15.26
N TYR A 34 -15.91 3.02 -15.51
CA TYR A 34 -16.72 3.05 -16.72
C TYR A 34 -16.45 4.32 -17.53
N ASN A 35 -16.58 4.23 -18.86
CA ASN A 35 -16.53 5.41 -19.73
C ASN A 35 -17.87 6.18 -19.70
N ALA A 36 -17.95 7.28 -20.47
CA ALA A 36 -19.16 8.08 -20.59
C ALA A 36 -20.38 7.28 -21.12
N ASN A 37 -20.12 6.18 -21.85
CA ASN A 37 -21.14 5.28 -22.41
C ASN A 37 -21.49 4.11 -21.47
N GLN A 38 -21.01 4.12 -20.22
CA GLN A 38 -21.18 3.04 -19.24
C GLN A 38 -20.53 1.70 -19.61
N GLU A 39 -19.50 1.71 -20.46
CA GLU A 39 -18.71 0.53 -20.79
C GLU A 39 -17.52 0.43 -19.83
N PRO A 40 -17.22 -0.78 -19.30
CA PRO A 40 -16.12 -0.96 -18.36
C PRO A 40 -14.76 -0.72 -19.05
N ILE A 41 -14.01 0.26 -18.55
CA ILE A 41 -12.65 0.58 -18.99
C ILE A 41 -11.63 -0.26 -18.21
N LYS A 42 -11.83 -0.40 -16.90
CA LYS A 42 -10.84 -1.00 -16.01
C LYS A 42 -11.50 -1.56 -14.75
N ALA A 43 -11.17 -2.79 -14.42
CA ALA A 43 -11.44 -3.36 -13.09
C ALA A 43 -10.24 -3.13 -12.17
N ILE A 44 -10.51 -2.75 -10.93
CA ILE A 44 -9.55 -2.61 -9.86
C ILE A 44 -9.93 -3.63 -8.80
N ASP A 45 -9.13 -4.68 -8.64
CA ASP A 45 -9.37 -5.71 -7.61
C ASP A 45 -9.18 -5.14 -6.21
N ALA A 46 -9.95 -5.64 -5.23
CA ALA A 46 -9.79 -5.27 -3.83
C ALA A 46 -8.37 -5.56 -3.31
N GLY A 47 -7.87 -4.70 -2.43
CA GLY A 47 -6.49 -4.78 -1.98
C GLY A 47 -6.16 -3.94 -0.76
N TYR A 48 -4.89 -3.98 -0.39
CA TYR A 48 -4.29 -3.19 0.68
C TYR A 48 -3.17 -2.31 0.13
N LYS A 49 -3.17 -1.04 0.53
CA LYS A 49 -2.02 -0.13 0.41
C LYS A 49 -1.46 0.14 1.78
N VAL A 50 -0.17 -0.13 1.95
CA VAL A 50 0.57 0.09 3.20
C VAL A 50 1.56 1.21 2.96
N TYR A 51 1.35 2.36 3.58
CA TYR A 51 2.26 3.50 3.52
C TYR A 51 3.20 3.43 4.71
N TYR A 52 4.47 3.11 4.46
CA TYR A 52 5.52 3.06 5.47
C TYR A 52 6.25 4.41 5.51
N LYS A 53 6.06 5.15 6.60
CA LYS A 53 6.52 6.55 6.74
C LYS A 53 7.91 6.65 7.34
N ALA A 54 8.33 5.64 8.10
CA ALA A 54 9.65 5.61 8.69
C ALA A 54 10.73 5.28 7.66
N ARG A 55 11.95 5.72 7.94
CA ARG A 55 13.13 5.29 7.20
C ARG A 55 13.40 3.80 7.47
N ILE A 56 13.91 3.10 6.47
CA ILE A 56 14.24 1.67 6.55
C ILE A 56 15.76 1.56 6.64
N ASP A 57 16.26 1.38 7.86
CA ASP A 57 17.70 1.28 8.13
C ASP A 57 18.15 -0.17 8.41
N ASP A 58 17.23 -1.04 8.83
CA ASP A 58 17.47 -2.47 9.03
C ASP A 58 16.32 -3.30 8.41
N TRP A 59 16.61 -4.53 7.98
CA TRP A 59 15.58 -5.47 7.53
C TRP A 59 14.60 -5.82 8.65
N LYS A 60 15.00 -5.70 9.92
CA LYS A 60 14.12 -5.93 11.08
C LYS A 60 12.92 -4.99 11.12
N ASP A 61 13.06 -3.77 10.62
CA ASP A 61 11.95 -2.81 10.56
C ASP A 61 10.83 -3.33 9.66
N ILE A 62 11.21 -3.86 8.49
CA ILE A 62 10.27 -4.51 7.57
C ILE A 62 9.76 -5.83 8.14
N PHE A 63 10.61 -6.60 8.82
CA PHE A 63 10.16 -7.83 9.46
C PHE A 63 9.04 -7.57 10.47
N PHE A 64 9.18 -6.51 11.28
CA PHE A 64 8.14 -6.07 12.21
C PHE A 64 6.86 -5.61 11.50
N LEU A 65 7.00 -4.92 10.36
CA LEU A 65 5.86 -4.57 9.52
C LEU A 65 5.13 -5.82 9.02
N LEU A 66 5.84 -6.81 8.47
CA LEU A 66 5.25 -8.08 8.02
C LEU A 66 4.55 -8.80 9.17
N ASP A 67 5.15 -8.80 10.37
CA ASP A 67 4.54 -9.39 11.55
C ASP A 67 3.24 -8.69 11.94
N SER A 68 3.23 -7.35 11.89
CA SER A 68 2.03 -6.55 12.11
C SER A 68 0.94 -6.86 11.08
N LEU A 69 1.28 -6.96 9.79
CA LEU A 69 0.33 -7.34 8.74
C LEU A 69 -0.23 -8.76 8.94
N SER A 70 0.59 -9.69 9.43
CA SER A 70 0.18 -11.05 9.79
C SER A 70 -0.83 -11.04 10.93
N ASN A 71 -0.56 -10.25 11.97
CA ASN A 71 -1.45 -10.11 13.14
C ASN A 71 -2.82 -9.56 12.74
N TYR A 72 -2.87 -8.64 11.79
CA TYR A 72 -4.12 -8.11 11.21
C TYR A 72 -4.78 -9.05 10.18
N GLN A 73 -4.26 -10.27 9.98
CA GLN A 73 -4.72 -11.25 8.99
C GLN A 73 -4.60 -10.79 7.53
N ILE A 74 -3.86 -9.70 7.26
CA ILE A 74 -3.70 -9.14 5.92
C ILE A 74 -2.87 -10.10 5.05
N LEU A 75 -1.80 -10.69 5.60
CA LEU A 75 -0.98 -11.67 4.87
C LEU A 75 -1.74 -12.98 4.55
N ASN A 76 -2.85 -13.25 5.25
CA ASN A 76 -3.71 -14.40 4.98
C ASN A 76 -4.86 -14.05 4.00
N SER A 77 -4.96 -12.80 3.56
CA SER A 77 -5.92 -12.41 2.55
C SER A 77 -5.44 -12.83 1.17
N ASN A 78 -6.35 -13.28 0.30
CA ASN A 78 -6.07 -13.48 -1.13
C ASN A 78 -6.08 -12.14 -1.91
N LYS A 79 -5.93 -11.01 -1.21
CA LYS A 79 -6.00 -9.67 -1.79
C LYS A 79 -4.61 -9.18 -2.14
N LYS A 80 -4.55 -8.27 -3.12
CA LYS A 80 -3.30 -7.62 -3.50
C LYS A 80 -2.76 -6.75 -2.35
N ILE A 81 -1.45 -6.79 -2.11
CA ILE A 81 -0.79 -5.96 -1.09
C ILE A 81 0.31 -5.13 -1.78
N SER A 82 0.26 -3.82 -1.60
CA SER A 82 1.28 -2.88 -2.07
C SER A 82 1.84 -2.11 -0.88
N ILE A 83 3.15 -2.23 -0.66
CA ILE A 83 3.89 -1.49 0.37
C ILE A 83 4.64 -0.34 -0.31
N ARG A 84 4.43 0.87 0.20
CA ARG A 84 4.98 2.13 -0.31
C ARG A 84 5.81 2.78 0.78
N ALA A 85 7.12 2.77 0.63
CA ALA A 85 8.03 3.45 1.53
C ALA A 85 8.17 4.92 1.09
N ILE A 86 7.78 5.85 1.95
CA ILE A 86 7.59 7.27 1.57
C ILE A 86 8.50 8.26 2.31
N ALA A 87 9.44 7.78 3.13
CA ALA A 87 10.39 8.66 3.81
C ALA A 87 11.26 9.40 2.79
N SER A 88 11.52 10.69 3.04
CA SER A 88 12.25 11.55 2.10
C SER A 88 13.72 11.19 1.94
N ASP A 89 14.30 10.53 2.94
CA ASP A 89 15.70 10.13 3.01
C ASP A 89 15.86 8.60 3.01
N GLN A 90 14.99 7.87 2.30
CA GLN A 90 15.10 6.41 2.24
C GLN A 90 16.47 5.96 1.73
N SER A 91 17.00 4.92 2.37
CA SER A 91 18.22 4.26 1.92
C SER A 91 18.02 3.57 0.57
N ASP A 92 19.03 3.62 -0.30
CA ASP A 92 19.10 2.80 -1.52
C ASP A 92 18.99 1.29 -1.20
N MET A 93 19.35 0.90 0.02
CA MET A 93 19.27 -0.47 0.51
C MET A 93 17.87 -0.89 0.94
N ALA A 94 16.89 0.01 1.00
CA ALA A 94 15.53 -0.29 1.46
C ALA A 94 14.89 -1.46 0.70
N ARG A 95 15.12 -1.58 -0.61
CA ARG A 95 14.67 -2.74 -1.42
C ARG A 95 15.35 -4.05 -1.00
N ASN A 96 16.65 -3.99 -0.69
CA ASN A 96 17.41 -5.15 -0.21
C ASN A 96 16.96 -5.57 1.19
N TYR A 97 16.69 -4.60 2.07
CA TYR A 97 16.12 -4.86 3.39
C TYR A 97 14.74 -5.48 3.30
N PHE A 98 13.88 -4.99 2.40
CA PHE A 98 12.59 -5.61 2.13
C PHE A 98 12.74 -7.08 1.68
N ARG A 99 13.61 -7.34 0.69
CA ARG A 99 13.87 -8.70 0.21
C ARG A 99 14.38 -9.62 1.32
N THR A 100 15.32 -9.14 2.13
CA THR A 100 15.91 -9.90 3.25
C THR A 100 14.86 -10.21 4.30
N ALA A 101 14.06 -9.22 4.69
CA ALA A 101 12.98 -9.39 5.65
C ALA A 101 11.93 -10.41 5.17
N SER A 102 11.53 -10.33 3.91
CA SER A 102 10.61 -11.30 3.30
C SER A 102 11.18 -12.72 3.36
N GLN A 103 12.45 -12.92 2.98
CA GLN A 103 13.10 -14.22 3.04
C GLN A 103 13.18 -14.78 4.47
N GLU A 104 13.59 -13.96 5.44
CA GLU A 104 13.67 -14.37 6.84
C GLU A 104 12.27 -14.65 7.43
N TYR A 105 11.25 -13.88 7.05
CA TYR A 105 9.88 -14.10 7.50
C TYR A 105 9.32 -15.43 6.96
N ILE A 106 9.53 -15.71 5.67
CA ILE A 106 9.14 -16.97 5.03
C ILE A 106 9.84 -18.15 5.71
N LYS A 107 11.16 -18.04 5.92
CA LYS A 107 11.96 -19.07 6.58
C LYS A 107 11.48 -19.37 8.00
N LYS A 108 11.06 -18.34 8.74
CA LYS A 108 10.61 -18.49 10.13
C LYS A 108 9.18 -19.01 10.25
N TRP A 109 8.28 -18.61 9.36
CA TRP A 109 6.83 -18.84 9.51
C TRP A 109 6.18 -19.71 8.43
N GLY A 110 6.91 -20.07 7.37
CA GLY A 110 6.46 -20.99 6.31
C GLY A 110 5.43 -20.43 5.32
N LYS A 111 5.04 -19.16 5.42
CA LYS A 111 4.09 -18.51 4.50
C LYS A 111 4.86 -17.79 3.38
N SER A 112 4.84 -18.30 2.14
CA SER A 112 5.58 -17.72 1.01
C SER A 112 4.71 -16.94 0.02
N GLU A 113 3.60 -17.51 -0.43
CA GLU A 113 2.93 -17.00 -1.64
C GLU A 113 2.46 -15.56 -1.56
N THR A 114 1.82 -15.17 -0.45
CA THR A 114 1.34 -13.78 -0.30
C THR A 114 2.50 -12.80 -0.18
N ILE A 115 3.55 -13.17 0.56
CA ILE A 115 4.72 -12.31 0.83
C ILE A 115 5.52 -12.07 -0.44
N GLU A 116 5.71 -13.11 -1.26
CA GLU A 116 6.41 -13.03 -2.54
C GLU A 116 5.67 -12.16 -3.57
N LYS A 117 4.33 -12.09 -3.46
CA LYS A 117 3.47 -11.26 -4.32
C LYS A 117 3.33 -9.82 -3.85
N ILE A 118 3.90 -9.45 -2.70
CA ILE A 118 3.85 -8.06 -2.20
C ILE A 118 4.63 -7.15 -3.16
N GLU A 119 3.94 -6.13 -3.68
CA GLU A 119 4.59 -5.08 -4.46
C GLU A 119 5.25 -4.08 -3.52
N PHE A 120 6.56 -3.86 -3.66
CA PHE A 120 7.30 -2.90 -2.86
C PHE A 120 7.85 -1.74 -3.71
N GLU A 121 7.43 -0.53 -3.35
CA GLU A 121 7.78 0.70 -4.04
C GLU A 121 8.44 1.70 -3.08
N LEU A 122 9.55 2.29 -3.52
CA LEU A 122 10.09 3.51 -2.91
C LEU A 122 9.46 4.70 -3.62
N ILE A 123 8.75 5.55 -2.89
CA ILE A 123 8.12 6.75 -3.45
C ILE A 123 8.96 7.96 -3.08
N PRO A 124 9.47 8.72 -4.07
CA PRO A 124 10.16 9.97 -3.79
C PRO A 124 9.16 10.99 -3.22
N THR A 125 9.52 11.62 -2.09
CA THR A 125 8.68 12.65 -1.45
C THR A 125 8.60 13.93 -2.28
N VAL A 126 9.58 14.18 -3.15
CA VAL A 126 9.58 15.28 -4.12
C VAL A 126 9.27 14.72 -5.51
N SER A 127 8.21 15.24 -6.12
CA SER A 127 7.80 14.91 -7.48
C SER A 127 7.79 16.21 -8.27
N ASP A 128 8.71 16.39 -9.22
CA ASP A 128 8.79 17.58 -10.09
C ASP A 128 7.74 17.58 -11.22
N PHE A 129 6.72 16.71 -11.15
CA PHE A 129 5.67 16.64 -12.15
C PHE A 129 4.62 17.72 -11.91
N PHE A 130 4.88 18.91 -12.45
CA PHE A 130 3.82 19.83 -12.80
C PHE A 130 2.99 19.20 -13.92
N SER A 131 1.74 18.84 -13.63
CA SER A 131 0.78 18.49 -14.68
C SER A 131 0.62 19.71 -15.59
N LYS A 132 1.19 19.64 -16.79
CA LYS A 132 0.90 20.58 -17.85
C LYS A 132 -0.37 20.10 -18.56
N GLU A 133 -1.49 20.12 -17.85
CA GLU A 133 -2.78 20.14 -18.52
C GLU A 133 -2.86 21.50 -19.23
N GLU A 134 -2.65 21.51 -20.55
CA GLU A 134 -3.19 22.58 -21.37
C GLU A 134 -4.71 22.54 -21.19
N LEU A 135 -5.22 23.51 -20.43
CA LEU A 135 -6.62 23.90 -20.50
C LEU A 135 -6.87 24.42 -21.91
N ASP A 136 -7.26 23.53 -22.81
CA ASP A 136 -7.87 23.91 -24.08
C ASP A 136 -9.30 24.40 -23.78
N TRP A 137 -9.61 25.61 -24.23
CA TRP A 137 -10.86 26.34 -23.96
C TRP A 137 -11.89 26.17 -25.08
#